data_AF-A0A3M1M8L3-F1
#
_entry.id   AF-A0A3M1M8L3-F1
#
_cell.length_a   1.000
_cell.length_b   1.000
_cell.length_c   1.000
_cell.angle_alpha   90.00
_cell.angle_beta   90.00
_cell.angle_gamma   90.00
#
_symmetry.space_group_name_H-M   'P 1'
#
loop_
_entity.id
_entity.type
_entity.pdbx_description
1 polymer ?
#
loop_
_entity_poly.entity_id
_entity_poly.type
_entity_poly.pdbx_seq_one_letter_code
_entity_poly.pdbx_strand_id
1 'polypeptide(L)'
;MLLKSTSPSHRRFVTGSVVPWKSERLGFEVAGRVVEVIEPNEWVTPNRGAAAVESAAEATVLARLDDEALRIAVESARTSVEIAKLNRDANLVMVRQQLPAQIESAKAEANLAQAELSRALKLTQQNAIAKSELDTAQTRVSTANARVASLQAELAYAQARQLALDAQVVQARQQLSEAERNLRNAVLFSPFPGQVSEIHVVPGAFVRPGDPVVTLQMMDPMSVEFEVPAQESRRYQRGDQLAIQVLDGKEQPRQLSAIIHRVDSVADPAARTFTVTVLVRNEIDALAYDLGKGESPIAWTDQITPLNIGPLIAGDHRLYVVREAIHTIDGQTYVWKVTNRRWGTPSRPGDRLLSVTKVPVRIVSDGLPFLGRWEFVAVEFMDSAEPVDVEHDLVTGKLYFTPPGPVPTDDTDESLPDLESWNGSQVLLAEQRWLLRAGDIVQVSSIPDEPNAGFYVPMKAVRQEQGRTFIHVVEGAESPATVRRVHITVESEQAALEDKVLLRIAASPPDQLRDGTRIVVEGTHYLNDGDRVSVSRQAEVQP
;
A
#
# COMPACT_ATOMS: atom_id res chain seq x y z
N MET A 1 49.29 -11.32 29.53
CA MET A 1 48.29 -11.57 28.46
C MET A 1 48.96 -12.33 27.33
N LEU A 2 48.28 -13.30 26.72
CA LEU A 2 48.76 -13.95 25.50
C LEU A 2 48.31 -13.13 24.28
N LEU A 3 49.26 -12.81 23.39
CA LEU A 3 48.98 -12.19 22.10
C LEU A 3 48.42 -13.24 21.14
N LYS A 4 47.35 -12.87 20.45
CA LYS A 4 46.78 -13.64 19.34
C LYS A 4 46.41 -12.64 18.25
N SER A 5 46.72 -12.97 17.00
CA SER A 5 46.24 -12.19 15.87
C SER A 5 44.72 -12.27 15.85
N THR A 6 44.05 -11.12 15.96
CA THR A 6 42.60 -11.01 15.92
C THR A 6 42.19 -10.03 14.82
N SER A 7 40.93 -10.15 14.43
CA SER A 7 40.28 -9.33 13.41
C SER A 7 39.00 -8.75 13.99
N PRO A 8 39.08 -7.84 15.00
CA PRO A 8 37.89 -7.28 15.62
C PRO A 8 37.12 -6.46 14.59
N SER A 9 35.88 -6.87 14.28
CA SER A 9 35.02 -6.11 13.39
C SER A 9 34.40 -4.93 14.17
N HIS A 10 34.61 -3.71 13.68
CA HIS A 10 33.88 -2.54 14.17
C HIS A 10 32.57 -2.42 13.43
N ARG A 11 31.46 -2.56 14.15
CA ARG A 11 30.15 -2.12 13.66
C ARG A 11 29.96 -0.68 14.11
N ARG A 12 29.99 0.26 13.17
CA ARG A 12 29.51 1.62 13.42
C ARG A 12 28.01 1.63 13.21
N PHE A 13 27.31 2.46 13.97
CA PHE A 13 25.89 2.70 13.79
C PHE A 13 25.69 4.12 13.28
N VAL A 14 24.84 4.26 12.28
CA VAL A 14 24.38 5.54 11.76
C VAL A 14 22.90 5.67 12.07
N THR A 15 22.48 6.85 12.48
CA THR A 15 21.06 7.13 12.70
C THR A 15 20.37 7.35 11.36
N GLY A 16 19.30 6.61 11.11
CA GLY A 16 18.44 6.76 9.94
C GLY A 16 17.02 7.18 10.32
N SER A 17 16.33 7.83 9.40
CA SER A 17 14.92 8.18 9.50
C SER A 17 14.08 7.24 8.65
N VAL A 18 12.97 6.76 9.20
CA VAL A 18 12.03 5.88 8.51
C VAL A 18 11.04 6.73 7.72
N VAL A 19 10.87 6.42 6.44
CA VAL A 19 9.88 7.04 5.55
C VAL A 19 9.09 5.97 4.82
N PRO A 20 7.81 6.20 4.48
CA PRO A 20 7.07 5.23 3.67
C PRO A 20 7.76 5.08 2.32
N TRP A 21 7.87 3.86 1.80
CA TRP A 21 8.48 3.67 0.49
C TRP A 21 7.72 4.41 -0.62
N LYS A 22 6.40 4.48 -0.47
CA LYS A 22 5.53 5.25 -1.35
C LYS A 22 4.44 5.95 -0.55
N SER A 23 4.22 7.23 -0.84
CA SER A 23 3.09 8.01 -0.35
C SER A 23 2.44 8.72 -1.53
N GLU A 24 1.12 8.61 -1.66
CA GLU A 24 0.37 9.23 -2.74
C GLU A 24 -0.84 9.98 -2.20
N ARG A 25 -1.09 11.16 -2.77
CA ARG A 25 -2.32 11.92 -2.56
C ARG A 25 -3.28 11.57 -3.67
N LEU A 26 -4.39 10.94 -3.30
CA LEU A 26 -5.40 10.43 -4.20
C LEU A 26 -6.59 11.38 -4.24
N GLY A 27 -7.15 11.57 -5.42
CA GLY A 27 -8.28 12.45 -5.68
C GLY A 27 -9.11 11.93 -6.85
N PHE A 28 -10.30 12.49 -7.05
CA PHE A 28 -11.17 12.09 -8.14
C PHE A 28 -10.71 12.69 -9.48
N GLU A 29 -11.02 11.99 -10.57
CA GLU A 29 -10.85 12.50 -11.94
C GLU A 29 -12.06 13.30 -12.43
N VAL A 30 -13.17 13.26 -11.70
CA VAL A 30 -14.43 13.94 -12.01
C VAL A 30 -14.84 14.83 -10.83
N ALA A 31 -15.53 15.94 -11.12
CA ALA A 31 -16.08 16.80 -10.09
C ALA A 31 -17.36 16.20 -9.49
N GLY A 32 -17.57 16.40 -8.20
CA GLY A 32 -18.81 15.94 -7.56
C GLY A 32 -18.86 16.23 -6.07
N ARG A 33 -20.00 15.91 -5.46
CA ARG A 33 -20.15 15.93 -4.01
C ARG A 33 -19.72 14.58 -3.45
N VAL A 34 -18.84 14.59 -2.47
CA VAL A 34 -18.40 13.39 -1.76
C VAL A 34 -19.54 12.90 -0.86
N VAL A 35 -19.90 11.63 -0.95
CA VAL A 35 -20.96 11.00 -0.12
C VAL A 35 -20.38 10.04 0.92
N GLU A 36 -19.19 9.51 0.66
CA GLU A 36 -18.54 8.48 1.48
C GLU A 36 -17.02 8.69 1.41
N VAL A 37 -16.34 8.54 2.56
CA VAL A 37 -14.87 8.55 2.67
C VAL A 37 -14.46 7.52 3.72
N ILE A 38 -13.34 6.83 3.48
CA ILE A 38 -12.69 5.92 4.42
C ILE A 38 -12.13 6.65 5.64
N GLU A 39 -12.05 5.98 6.78
CA GLU A 39 -11.45 6.51 8.01
C GLU A 39 -9.90 6.46 8.00
N PRO A 40 -9.23 7.31 8.78
CA PRO A 40 -7.78 7.29 8.86
C PRO A 40 -7.30 6.05 9.60
N ASN A 41 -6.08 5.62 9.31
CA ASN A 41 -5.45 4.40 9.82
C ASN A 41 -6.08 3.08 9.36
N GLU A 42 -7.11 3.09 8.50
CA GLU A 42 -7.61 1.85 7.88
C GLU A 42 -6.59 1.28 6.88
N TRP A 43 -6.46 -0.04 6.89
CA TRP A 43 -5.72 -0.79 5.88
C TRP A 43 -6.57 -0.96 4.63
N VAL A 44 -5.96 -0.80 3.46
CA VAL A 44 -6.67 -0.85 2.18
C VAL A 44 -6.04 -1.85 1.22
N THR A 45 -6.89 -2.55 0.49
CA THR A 45 -6.52 -3.45 -0.59
C THR A 45 -6.74 -2.77 -1.94
N PRO A 46 -5.80 -2.89 -2.89
CA PRO A 46 -5.95 -2.27 -4.19
C PRO A 46 -6.98 -3.00 -5.04
N ASN A 47 -7.58 -2.27 -5.97
CA ASN A 47 -8.35 -2.89 -7.03
C ASN A 47 -7.40 -3.56 -8.05
N ARG A 48 -7.16 -4.87 -7.90
CA ARG A 48 -6.26 -5.63 -8.79
C ARG A 48 -6.83 -5.89 -10.20
N GLY A 49 -8.05 -5.43 -10.49
CA GLY A 49 -8.73 -5.74 -11.74
C GLY A 49 -8.94 -7.25 -11.97
N ALA A 50 -9.46 -7.63 -13.13
CA ALA A 50 -9.78 -9.02 -13.47
C ALA A 50 -8.56 -9.96 -13.63
N ALA A 51 -7.33 -9.53 -13.28
CA ALA A 51 -6.09 -10.24 -13.58
C ALA A 51 -5.44 -10.95 -12.37
N ALA A 52 -6.00 -10.85 -11.15
CA ALA A 52 -5.45 -11.52 -9.98
C ALA A 52 -6.42 -12.59 -9.46
N VAL A 53 -6.10 -13.86 -9.72
CA VAL A 53 -6.98 -15.02 -9.46
C VAL A 53 -6.76 -15.66 -8.08
N GLU A 54 -5.84 -15.19 -7.23
CA GLU A 54 -5.42 -15.99 -6.06
C GLU A 54 -5.60 -15.38 -4.65
N SER A 55 -6.38 -14.31 -4.47
CA SER A 55 -6.89 -14.00 -3.12
C SER A 55 -8.09 -13.06 -3.19
N ALA A 56 -9.23 -13.53 -2.67
CA ALA A 56 -10.55 -12.91 -2.78
C ALA A 56 -10.77 -11.74 -1.80
N ALA A 57 -9.77 -10.89 -1.58
CA ALA A 57 -9.99 -9.64 -0.86
C ALA A 57 -10.63 -8.63 -1.80
N GLU A 58 -11.89 -8.27 -1.55
CA GLU A 58 -12.58 -7.22 -2.28
C GLU A 58 -11.78 -5.91 -2.23
N ALA A 59 -11.77 -5.17 -3.34
CA ALA A 59 -11.04 -3.91 -3.44
C ALA A 59 -11.63 -2.87 -2.48
N THR A 60 -10.79 -2.23 -1.66
CA THR A 60 -11.27 -1.21 -0.73
C THR A 60 -11.62 0.09 -1.46
N VAL A 61 -12.83 0.59 -1.21
CA VAL A 61 -13.28 1.91 -1.64
C VAL A 61 -12.74 2.96 -0.67
N LEU A 62 -12.01 3.94 -1.20
CA LEU A 62 -11.47 5.05 -0.41
C LEU A 62 -12.47 6.19 -0.26
N ALA A 63 -13.20 6.50 -1.33
CA ALA A 63 -14.22 7.53 -1.32
C ALA A 63 -15.20 7.34 -2.47
N ARG A 64 -16.40 7.91 -2.34
CA ARG A 64 -17.46 7.88 -3.35
C ARG A 64 -18.03 9.28 -3.57
N LEU A 65 -18.29 9.62 -4.82
CA LEU A 65 -19.09 10.78 -5.21
C LEU A 65 -20.56 10.41 -5.36
N ASP A 66 -21.43 11.39 -5.18
CA ASP A 66 -22.81 11.33 -5.64
C ASP A 66 -22.82 11.11 -7.16
N ASP A 67 -23.29 9.94 -7.56
CA ASP A 67 -23.22 9.44 -8.93
C ASP A 67 -24.58 9.44 -9.64
N GLU A 68 -25.64 10.01 -9.04
CA GLU A 68 -26.97 10.08 -9.65
C GLU A 68 -26.93 10.74 -11.03
N ALA A 69 -26.34 11.93 -11.11
CA ALA A 69 -26.18 12.67 -12.37
C ALA A 69 -25.34 11.90 -13.41
N LEU A 70 -24.33 11.15 -12.95
CA LEU A 70 -23.46 10.35 -13.82
C LEU A 70 -24.19 9.12 -14.37
N ARG A 71 -25.01 8.45 -13.55
CA ARG A 71 -25.86 7.34 -14.01
C ARG A 71 -26.88 7.81 -15.05
N ILE A 72 -27.52 8.95 -14.82
CA ILE A 72 -28.46 9.57 -15.78
C ILE A 72 -27.73 9.89 -17.10
N ALA A 73 -26.50 10.41 -17.04
CA ALA A 73 -25.70 10.69 -18.23
C ALA A 73 -25.38 9.41 -19.04
N VAL A 74 -25.04 8.31 -18.36
CA VAL A 74 -24.82 7.00 -19.01
C VAL A 74 -26.10 6.52 -19.70
N GLU A 75 -27.25 6.60 -19.03
CA GLU A 75 -28.53 6.18 -19.60
C GLU A 75 -28.92 7.01 -20.84
N SER A 76 -28.72 8.34 -20.77
CA SER A 76 -28.96 9.25 -21.89
C SER A 76 -28.05 8.95 -23.09
N ALA A 77 -26.75 8.72 -22.85
CA ALA A 77 -25.80 8.37 -23.89
C ALA A 77 -26.11 6.99 -24.50
N ARG A 78 -26.53 6.02 -23.69
CA ARG A 78 -26.95 4.69 -24.14
C ARG A 78 -28.17 4.77 -25.06
N THR A 79 -29.14 5.61 -24.70
CA THR A 79 -30.32 5.88 -25.54
C THR A 79 -29.93 6.54 -26.86
N SER A 80 -28.98 7.48 -26.83
CA SER A 80 -28.48 8.16 -28.03
C SER A 80 -27.81 7.19 -29.01
N VAL A 81 -27.06 6.20 -28.50
CA VAL A 81 -26.50 5.10 -29.31
C VAL A 81 -27.62 4.31 -29.98
N GLU A 82 -28.70 4.02 -29.27
CA GLU A 82 -29.81 3.24 -29.80
C GLU A 82 -30.56 3.98 -30.90
N ILE A 83 -30.84 5.27 -30.71
CA ILE A 83 -31.46 6.12 -31.74
C ILE A 83 -30.57 6.18 -33.00
N ALA A 84 -29.25 6.35 -32.82
CA ALA A 84 -28.32 6.38 -33.95
C ALA A 84 -28.32 5.05 -34.74
N LYS A 85 -28.37 3.90 -34.04
CA LYS A 85 -28.48 2.59 -34.69
C LYS A 85 -29.79 2.43 -35.45
N LEU A 86 -30.92 2.81 -34.85
CA LEU A 86 -32.22 2.71 -35.50
C LEU A 86 -32.27 3.53 -36.80
N ASN A 87 -31.75 4.76 -36.78
CA ASN A 87 -31.66 5.60 -37.98
C ASN A 87 -30.78 4.97 -39.07
N ARG A 88 -29.63 4.42 -38.65
CA ARG A 88 -28.68 3.71 -39.51
C ARG A 88 -29.28 2.46 -40.13
N ASP A 89 -30.03 1.67 -39.37
CA ASP A 89 -30.65 0.43 -39.84
C ASP A 89 -31.87 0.71 -40.74
N ALA A 90 -32.65 1.75 -40.45
CA ALA A 90 -33.73 2.21 -41.33
C ALA A 90 -33.20 2.62 -42.71
N ASN A 91 -32.10 3.39 -42.78
CA ASN A 91 -31.47 3.75 -44.05
C ASN A 91 -30.86 2.52 -44.76
N LEU A 92 -30.33 1.57 -44.01
CA LEU A 92 -29.76 0.34 -44.56
C LEU A 92 -30.79 -0.50 -45.30
N VAL A 93 -32.03 -0.59 -44.80
CA VAL A 93 -33.14 -1.27 -45.48
C VAL A 93 -33.43 -0.60 -46.82
N MET A 94 -33.46 0.74 -46.86
CA MET A 94 -33.66 1.49 -48.11
C MET A 94 -32.54 1.22 -49.13
N VAL A 95 -31.28 1.23 -48.69
CA VAL A 95 -30.10 0.99 -49.53
C VAL A 95 -30.04 -0.45 -50.05
N ARG A 96 -30.37 -1.45 -49.22
CA ARG A 96 -30.18 -2.87 -49.56
C ARG A 96 -31.38 -3.52 -50.22
N GLN A 97 -32.59 -3.02 -49.96
CA GLN A 97 -33.83 -3.69 -50.41
C GLN A 97 -34.63 -2.78 -51.34
N GLN A 98 -35.04 -1.60 -50.86
CA GLN A 98 -36.00 -0.76 -51.58
C GLN A 98 -35.44 -0.18 -52.89
N LEU A 99 -34.30 0.52 -52.84
CA LEU A 99 -33.73 1.17 -54.02
C LEU A 99 -33.23 0.16 -55.07
N PRO A 100 -32.55 -0.95 -54.71
CA PRO A 100 -32.19 -1.98 -55.68
C PRO A 100 -33.41 -2.59 -56.39
N ALA A 101 -34.49 -2.89 -55.66
CA ALA A 101 -35.72 -3.42 -56.26
C ALA A 101 -36.36 -2.43 -57.24
N GLN A 102 -36.38 -1.14 -56.90
CA GLN A 102 -36.87 -0.08 -57.79
C GLN A 102 -35.98 0.10 -59.04
N ILE A 103 -34.66 0.02 -58.87
CA ILE A 103 -33.70 0.09 -59.98
C ILE A 103 -33.91 -1.09 -60.93
N GLU A 104 -34.08 -2.31 -60.42
CA GLU A 104 -34.33 -3.48 -61.27
C GLU A 104 -35.66 -3.38 -62.03
N SER A 105 -36.73 -2.88 -61.38
CA SER A 105 -38.00 -2.57 -62.08
C SER A 105 -37.81 -1.54 -63.19
N ALA A 106 -37.13 -0.43 -62.90
CA ALA A 106 -36.88 0.63 -63.89
C ALA A 106 -35.98 0.16 -65.05
N LYS A 107 -35.01 -0.73 -64.78
CA LYS A 107 -34.20 -1.37 -65.83
C LYS A 107 -35.04 -2.28 -66.72
N ALA A 108 -35.98 -3.05 -66.14
CA ALA A 108 -36.89 -3.89 -66.92
C ALA A 108 -37.77 -3.04 -67.86
N GLU A 109 -38.27 -1.91 -67.39
CA GLU A 109 -39.00 -0.93 -68.21
C GLU A 109 -38.13 -0.32 -69.32
N ALA A 110 -36.90 0.07 -69.01
CA ALA A 110 -35.95 0.59 -70.00
C ALA A 110 -35.62 -0.45 -71.08
N ASN A 111 -35.44 -1.71 -70.69
CA ASN A 111 -35.21 -2.82 -71.62
C ASN A 111 -36.41 -3.05 -72.55
N LEU A 112 -37.65 -2.97 -72.02
CA LEU A 112 -38.86 -3.06 -72.82
C LEU A 112 -38.95 -1.90 -73.83
N ALA A 113 -38.75 -0.66 -73.37
CA ALA A 113 -38.75 0.53 -74.23
C ALA A 113 -37.68 0.42 -75.34
N GLN A 114 -36.49 -0.09 -75.01
CA GLN A 114 -35.42 -0.31 -75.98
C GLN A 114 -35.78 -1.37 -77.03
N ALA A 115 -36.45 -2.46 -76.62
CA ALA A 115 -36.94 -3.49 -77.52
C ALA A 115 -38.08 -2.97 -78.42
N GLU A 116 -38.95 -2.10 -77.92
CA GLU A 116 -39.98 -1.41 -78.71
C GLU A 116 -39.37 -0.44 -79.72
N LEU A 117 -38.41 0.39 -79.31
CA LEU A 117 -37.68 1.28 -80.22
C LEU A 117 -36.98 0.48 -81.33
N SER A 118 -36.34 -0.63 -80.98
CA SER A 118 -35.69 -1.52 -81.95
C SER A 118 -36.68 -2.09 -82.97
N ARG A 119 -37.91 -2.42 -82.54
CA ARG A 119 -39.00 -2.83 -83.43
C ARG A 119 -39.49 -1.67 -84.30
N ALA A 120 -39.70 -0.49 -83.73
CA ALA A 120 -40.12 0.71 -84.44
C ALA A 120 -39.13 1.13 -85.53
N LEU A 121 -37.81 1.06 -85.26
CA LEU A 121 -36.76 1.33 -86.25
C LEU A 121 -36.85 0.39 -87.47
N LYS A 122 -37.03 -0.92 -87.24
CA LYS A 122 -37.20 -1.91 -88.32
C LYS A 122 -38.46 -1.65 -89.14
N LEU A 123 -39.57 -1.32 -88.51
CA LEU A 123 -40.84 -1.02 -89.19
C LEU A 123 -40.78 0.31 -89.96
N THR A 124 -40.06 1.31 -89.46
CA THR A 124 -39.84 2.58 -90.17
C THR A 124 -39.04 2.37 -91.45
N GLN A 125 -38.01 1.51 -91.45
CA GLN A 125 -37.26 1.14 -92.64
C GLN A 125 -38.13 0.46 -93.72
N GLN A 126 -39.23 -0.17 -93.30
CA GLN A 126 -40.22 -0.80 -94.17
C GLN A 126 -41.36 0.16 -94.56
N ASN A 127 -41.29 1.45 -94.20
CA ASN A 127 -42.35 2.46 -94.34
C ASN A 127 -43.70 2.05 -93.69
N ALA A 128 -43.66 1.21 -92.65
CA ALA A 128 -44.84 0.62 -92.03
C ALA A 128 -45.41 1.41 -90.84
N ILE A 129 -44.71 2.44 -90.35
CA ILE A 129 -45.16 3.31 -89.25
C ILE A 129 -44.83 4.79 -89.52
N ALA A 130 -45.53 5.71 -88.84
CA ALA A 130 -45.30 7.15 -88.95
C ALA A 130 -44.07 7.63 -88.16
N LYS A 131 -43.42 8.71 -88.61
CA LYS A 131 -42.25 9.31 -87.93
C LYS A 131 -42.55 9.70 -86.47
N SER A 132 -43.77 10.18 -86.19
CA SER A 132 -44.21 10.52 -84.84
C SER A 132 -44.21 9.32 -83.87
N GLU A 133 -44.46 8.10 -84.37
CA GLU A 133 -44.42 6.88 -83.55
C GLU A 133 -42.99 6.50 -83.20
N LEU A 134 -42.05 6.66 -84.13
CA LEU A 134 -40.61 6.47 -83.87
C LEU A 134 -40.10 7.49 -82.84
N ASP A 135 -40.43 8.77 -83.01
CA ASP A 135 -40.04 9.84 -82.09
C ASP A 135 -40.60 9.59 -80.67
N THR A 136 -41.83 9.04 -80.59
CA THR A 136 -42.44 8.62 -79.32
C THR A 136 -41.67 7.47 -78.67
N ALA A 137 -41.28 6.44 -79.44
CA ALA A 137 -40.49 5.33 -78.94
C ALA A 137 -39.09 5.77 -78.47
N GLN A 138 -38.45 6.70 -79.20
CA GLN A 138 -37.16 7.28 -78.82
C GLN A 138 -37.28 8.06 -77.51
N THR A 139 -38.35 8.86 -77.37
CA THR A 139 -38.62 9.61 -76.14
C THR A 139 -38.84 8.67 -74.95
N ARG A 140 -39.60 7.57 -75.13
CA ARG A 140 -39.82 6.56 -74.07
C ARG A 140 -38.53 5.94 -73.57
N VAL A 141 -37.60 5.60 -74.46
CA VAL A 141 -36.27 5.10 -74.08
C VAL A 141 -35.52 6.15 -73.27
N SER A 142 -35.50 7.40 -73.75
CA SER A 142 -34.83 8.49 -73.03
C SER A 142 -35.41 8.70 -71.63
N THR A 143 -36.73 8.66 -71.48
CA THR A 143 -37.39 8.80 -70.17
C THR A 143 -37.12 7.62 -69.24
N ALA A 144 -37.12 6.39 -69.76
CA ALA A 144 -36.85 5.20 -68.95
C ALA A 144 -35.38 5.16 -68.49
N ASN A 145 -34.43 5.49 -69.36
CA ASN A 145 -33.02 5.60 -69.00
C ASN A 145 -32.78 6.72 -67.98
N ALA A 146 -33.44 7.87 -68.13
CA ALA A 146 -33.38 8.95 -67.14
C ALA A 146 -33.92 8.50 -65.77
N ARG A 147 -34.97 7.68 -65.74
CA ARG A 147 -35.51 7.11 -64.49
C ARG A 147 -34.51 6.17 -63.80
N VAL A 148 -33.84 5.29 -64.56
CA VAL A 148 -32.78 4.42 -64.02
C VAL A 148 -31.63 5.25 -63.46
N ALA A 149 -31.13 6.23 -64.21
CA ALA A 149 -30.04 7.11 -63.77
C ALA A 149 -30.41 7.89 -62.50
N SER A 150 -31.65 8.37 -62.41
CA SER A 150 -32.17 9.06 -61.22
C SER A 150 -32.17 8.16 -59.97
N LEU A 151 -32.66 6.93 -60.07
CA LEU A 151 -32.66 5.97 -58.96
C LEU A 151 -31.25 5.51 -58.58
N GLN A 152 -30.34 5.39 -59.54
CA GLN A 152 -28.93 5.09 -59.26
C GLN A 152 -28.25 6.22 -58.49
N ALA A 153 -28.53 7.49 -58.84
CA ALA A 153 -28.04 8.64 -58.09
C ALA A 153 -28.62 8.68 -56.67
N GLU A 154 -29.91 8.34 -56.52
CA GLU A 154 -30.56 8.22 -55.20
C GLU A 154 -29.93 7.11 -54.34
N LEU A 155 -29.60 5.97 -54.94
CA LEU A 155 -28.87 4.89 -54.25
C LEU A 155 -27.47 5.34 -53.82
N ALA A 156 -26.71 6.01 -54.69
CA ALA A 156 -25.39 6.53 -54.34
C ALA A 156 -25.48 7.54 -53.18
N TYR A 157 -26.48 8.41 -53.19
CA TYR A 157 -26.75 9.34 -52.09
C TYR A 157 -27.11 8.61 -50.79
N ALA A 158 -27.99 7.60 -50.85
CA ALA A 158 -28.38 6.80 -49.69
C ALA A 158 -27.20 6.00 -49.11
N GLN A 159 -26.27 5.53 -49.95
CA GLN A 159 -25.01 4.90 -49.54
C GLN A 159 -24.07 5.89 -48.85
N ALA A 160 -23.93 7.12 -49.38
CA ALA A 160 -23.16 8.16 -48.71
C ALA A 160 -23.78 8.53 -47.34
N ARG A 161 -25.11 8.62 -47.28
CA ARG A 161 -25.84 8.82 -46.02
C ARG A 161 -25.63 7.67 -45.05
N GLN A 162 -25.53 6.43 -45.53
CA GLN A 162 -25.22 5.27 -44.70
C GLN A 162 -23.88 5.43 -43.97
N LEU A 163 -22.83 5.83 -44.69
CA LEU A 163 -21.51 6.08 -44.09
C LEU A 163 -21.56 7.18 -43.03
N ALA A 164 -22.34 8.24 -43.27
CA ALA A 164 -22.54 9.31 -42.28
C ALA A 164 -23.28 8.80 -41.02
N LEU A 165 -24.30 7.96 -41.19
CA LEU A 165 -25.04 7.34 -40.08
C LEU A 165 -24.16 6.34 -39.29
N ASP A 166 -23.31 5.57 -39.98
CA ASP A 166 -22.33 4.70 -39.33
C ASP A 166 -21.35 5.52 -38.48
N ALA A 167 -20.87 6.66 -38.98
CA ALA A 167 -20.04 7.59 -38.21
C ALA A 167 -20.77 8.17 -36.99
N GLN A 168 -22.07 8.50 -37.12
CA GLN A 168 -22.89 8.96 -35.99
C GLN A 168 -23.04 7.89 -34.90
N VAL A 169 -23.20 6.61 -35.28
CA VAL A 169 -23.21 5.50 -34.31
C VAL A 169 -21.89 5.41 -33.56
N VAL A 170 -20.75 5.56 -34.26
CA VAL A 170 -19.42 5.55 -33.61
C VAL A 170 -19.30 6.73 -32.65
N GLN A 171 -19.69 7.94 -33.06
CA GLN A 171 -19.68 9.13 -32.20
C GLN A 171 -20.52 8.94 -30.93
N ALA A 172 -21.76 8.44 -31.06
CA ALA A 172 -22.62 8.17 -29.92
C ALA A 172 -22.02 7.11 -28.98
N ARG A 173 -21.34 6.10 -29.51
CA ARG A 173 -20.63 5.09 -28.70
C ARG A 173 -19.46 5.70 -27.91
N GLN A 174 -18.74 6.66 -28.49
CA GLN A 174 -17.67 7.36 -27.77
C GLN A 174 -18.24 8.17 -26.60
N GLN A 175 -19.36 8.86 -26.80
CA GLN A 175 -20.05 9.59 -25.74
C GLN A 175 -20.52 8.66 -24.61
N LEU A 176 -21.05 7.48 -24.96
CA LEU A 176 -21.38 6.45 -23.97
C LEU A 176 -20.14 5.99 -23.19
N SER A 177 -19.05 5.69 -23.89
CA SER A 177 -17.80 5.26 -23.26
C SER A 177 -17.23 6.33 -22.32
N GLU A 178 -17.36 7.62 -22.66
CA GLU A 178 -16.95 8.74 -21.81
C GLU A 178 -17.84 8.85 -20.56
N ALA A 179 -19.17 8.78 -20.72
CA ALA A 179 -20.11 8.79 -19.61
C ALA A 179 -19.87 7.61 -18.65
N GLU A 180 -19.65 6.41 -19.18
CA GLU A 180 -19.33 5.21 -18.39
C GLU A 180 -17.99 5.35 -17.66
N ARG A 181 -16.97 5.96 -18.29
CA ARG A 181 -15.70 6.26 -17.63
C ARG A 181 -15.90 7.23 -16.48
N ASN A 182 -16.66 8.30 -16.70
CA ASN A 182 -16.93 9.29 -15.66
C ASN A 182 -17.68 8.66 -14.47
N LEU A 183 -18.64 7.76 -14.73
CA LEU A 183 -19.33 7.01 -13.69
C LEU A 183 -18.38 6.08 -12.92
N ARG A 184 -17.48 5.34 -13.60
CA ARG A 184 -16.47 4.52 -12.91
C ARG A 184 -15.53 5.36 -12.05
N ASN A 185 -15.17 6.54 -12.53
CA ASN A 185 -14.31 7.50 -11.84
C ASN A 185 -15.00 8.21 -10.66
N ALA A 186 -16.30 7.96 -10.43
CA ALA A 186 -17.02 8.45 -9.25
C ALA A 186 -16.67 7.66 -7.97
N VAL A 187 -16.00 6.52 -8.11
CA VAL A 187 -15.54 5.68 -6.99
C VAL A 187 -14.01 5.70 -6.98
N LEU A 188 -13.43 6.16 -5.89
CA LEU A 188 -11.99 6.22 -5.69
C LEU A 188 -11.54 4.92 -5.04
N PHE A 189 -10.71 4.16 -5.74
CA PHE A 189 -10.10 2.93 -5.23
C PHE A 189 -8.64 3.15 -4.85
N SER A 190 -8.13 2.27 -3.98
CA SER A 190 -6.71 2.23 -3.69
C SER A 190 -5.89 1.70 -4.90
N PRO A 191 -4.79 2.36 -5.29
CA PRO A 191 -3.89 1.87 -6.35
C PRO A 191 -2.89 0.80 -5.87
N PHE A 192 -2.60 0.71 -4.57
CA PHE A 192 -1.67 -0.27 -3.98
C PHE A 192 -2.07 -0.62 -2.54
N PRO A 193 -1.61 -1.74 -1.95
CA PRO A 193 -1.93 -2.04 -0.56
C PRO A 193 -1.20 -1.08 0.38
N GLY A 194 -1.90 -0.55 1.38
CA GLY A 194 -1.31 0.44 2.28
C GLY A 194 -2.27 0.86 3.39
N GLN A 195 -1.87 1.89 4.11
CA GLN A 195 -2.64 2.46 5.20
C GLN A 195 -3.02 3.91 4.88
N VAL A 196 -4.28 4.26 5.16
CA VAL A 196 -4.76 5.65 5.05
C VAL A 196 -4.08 6.49 6.13
N SER A 197 -3.30 7.48 5.71
CA SER A 197 -2.58 8.36 6.64
C SER A 197 -3.35 9.63 6.98
N GLU A 198 -4.06 10.20 6.01
CA GLU A 198 -4.77 11.47 6.18
C GLU A 198 -5.96 11.54 5.23
N ILE A 199 -7.05 12.15 5.71
CA ILE A 199 -8.25 12.46 4.93
C ILE A 199 -8.32 13.97 4.75
N HIS A 200 -8.49 14.40 3.51
CA HIS A 200 -8.48 15.82 3.12
C HIS A 200 -9.88 16.39 2.93
N VAL A 201 -10.92 15.54 2.89
CA VAL A 201 -12.30 15.93 2.61
C VAL A 201 -13.29 15.18 3.50
N VAL A 202 -14.40 15.83 3.84
CA VAL A 202 -15.48 15.25 4.64
C VAL A 202 -16.70 15.00 3.74
N PRO A 203 -17.47 13.93 3.95
CA PRO A 203 -18.75 13.72 3.28
C PRO A 203 -19.63 14.98 3.30
N GLY A 204 -20.24 15.28 2.16
CA GLY A 204 -20.98 16.51 1.89
C GLY A 204 -20.14 17.59 1.18
N ALA A 205 -18.80 17.53 1.23
CA ALA A 205 -17.93 18.45 0.52
C ALA A 205 -18.01 18.27 -1.00
N PHE A 206 -17.78 19.36 -1.74
CA PHE A 206 -17.67 19.33 -3.20
C PHE A 206 -16.20 19.38 -3.60
N VAL A 207 -15.78 18.47 -4.48
CA VAL A 207 -14.39 18.31 -4.94
C VAL A 207 -14.30 18.49 -6.45
N ARG A 208 -13.14 18.99 -6.90
CA ARG A 208 -12.78 19.14 -8.31
C ARG A 208 -11.76 18.06 -8.72
N PRO A 209 -11.59 17.80 -10.03
CA PRO A 209 -10.57 16.89 -10.50
C PRO A 209 -9.19 17.29 -10.00
N GLY A 210 -8.49 16.35 -9.35
CA GLY A 210 -7.16 16.55 -8.79
C GLY A 210 -7.11 17.14 -7.37
N ASP A 211 -8.25 17.50 -6.76
CA ASP A 211 -8.26 17.87 -5.33
C ASP A 211 -7.88 16.63 -4.49
N PRO A 212 -6.99 16.76 -3.50
CA PRO A 212 -6.64 15.64 -2.63
C PRO A 212 -7.85 15.25 -1.76
N VAL A 213 -8.13 13.94 -1.71
CA VAL A 213 -9.22 13.33 -0.95
C VAL A 213 -8.65 12.48 0.18
N VAL A 214 -7.68 11.63 -0.14
CA VAL A 214 -7.03 10.73 0.81
C VAL A 214 -5.52 10.69 0.54
N THR A 215 -4.70 10.65 1.59
CA THR A 215 -3.27 10.33 1.48
C THR A 215 -3.03 8.89 1.90
N LEU A 216 -2.56 8.08 0.96
CA LEU A 216 -2.27 6.67 1.15
C LEU A 216 -0.76 6.45 1.29
N GLN A 217 -0.36 5.64 2.26
CA GLN A 217 1.05 5.28 2.49
C GLN A 217 1.25 3.77 2.41
N MET A 218 2.29 3.34 1.72
CA MET A 218 2.73 1.96 1.74
C MET A 218 3.50 1.70 3.03
N MET A 219 3.02 0.73 3.81
CA MET A 219 3.61 0.39 5.11
C MET A 219 4.57 -0.80 5.05
N ASP A 220 4.55 -1.59 3.97
CA ASP A 220 5.50 -2.68 3.74
C ASP A 220 5.81 -2.80 2.23
N PRO A 221 7.09 -2.68 1.81
CA PRO A 221 8.26 -2.32 2.61
C PRO A 221 8.29 -0.84 3.02
N MET A 222 9.03 -0.53 4.07
CA MET A 222 9.40 0.83 4.47
C MET A 222 10.78 1.20 3.93
N SER A 223 11.03 2.51 3.77
CA SER A 223 12.36 3.04 3.44
C SER A 223 13.02 3.62 4.68
N VAL A 224 14.33 3.45 4.80
CA VAL A 224 15.15 4.13 5.82
C VAL A 224 16.22 4.93 5.11
N GLU A 225 16.27 6.22 5.41
CA GLU A 225 17.20 7.18 4.83
C GLU A 225 18.22 7.61 5.90
N PHE A 226 19.50 7.50 5.58
CA PHE A 226 20.58 7.92 6.46
C PHE A 226 21.69 8.59 5.67
N GLU A 227 22.39 9.49 6.33
CA GLU A 227 23.43 10.33 5.73
C GLU A 227 24.81 9.78 6.02
N VAL A 228 25.63 9.62 4.97
CA VAL A 228 27.01 9.13 5.11
C VAL A 228 28.03 10.02 4.40
N PRO A 229 29.28 10.12 4.88
CA PRO A 229 30.34 10.86 4.19
C PRO A 229 30.71 10.26 2.84
N ALA A 230 31.32 11.09 1.97
CA ALA A 230 31.73 10.71 0.61
C ALA A 230 32.66 9.49 0.50
N GLN A 231 33.44 9.18 1.54
CA GLN A 231 34.32 8.02 1.56
C GLN A 231 33.52 6.73 1.79
N GLU A 232 32.50 6.80 2.64
CA GLU A 232 31.66 5.67 2.99
C GLU A 232 30.60 5.40 1.92
N SER A 233 30.02 6.45 1.32
CA SER A 233 29.04 6.31 0.24
C SER A 233 29.55 5.49 -0.96
N ARG A 234 30.86 5.56 -1.24
CA ARG A 234 31.52 4.80 -2.33
C ARG A 234 31.63 3.31 -2.05
N ARG A 235 31.47 2.88 -0.80
CA ARG A 235 31.51 1.46 -0.40
C ARG A 235 30.14 0.80 -0.53
N TYR A 236 29.08 1.59 -0.47
CA TYR A 236 27.71 1.10 -0.60
C TYR A 236 27.34 0.90 -2.06
N GLN A 237 26.82 -0.29 -2.38
CA GLN A 237 26.27 -0.62 -3.68
C GLN A 237 24.81 -1.05 -3.56
N ARG A 238 24.05 -0.80 -4.61
CA ARG A 238 22.66 -1.26 -4.69
C ARG A 238 22.62 -2.79 -4.59
N GLY A 239 21.79 -3.31 -3.70
CA GLY A 239 21.66 -4.74 -3.45
C GLY A 239 22.43 -5.23 -2.20
N ASP A 240 23.33 -4.43 -1.65
CA ASP A 240 24.01 -4.77 -0.39
C ASP A 240 22.98 -4.88 0.75
N GLN A 241 23.29 -5.73 1.73
CA GLN A 241 22.46 -5.95 2.91
C GLN A 241 23.05 -5.26 4.13
N LEU A 242 22.20 -4.51 4.84
CA LEU A 242 22.51 -3.88 6.11
C LEU A 242 21.54 -4.37 7.17
N ALA A 243 21.98 -4.37 8.43
CA ALA A 243 21.08 -4.63 9.54
C ALA A 243 20.64 -3.33 10.19
N ILE A 244 19.35 -3.26 10.53
CA ILE A 244 18.74 -2.12 11.22
C ILE A 244 18.30 -2.59 12.59
N GLN A 245 18.66 -1.82 13.61
CA GLN A 245 18.19 -2.02 14.98
C GLN A 245 17.03 -1.08 15.26
N VAL A 246 15.94 -1.68 15.75
CA VAL A 246 14.69 -1.02 16.12
C VAL A 246 14.29 -1.48 17.52
N LEU A 247 13.45 -0.71 18.20
CA LEU A 247 12.84 -1.13 19.47
C LEU A 247 11.41 -1.57 19.19
N ASP A 248 11.01 -2.73 19.72
CA ASP A 248 9.61 -3.14 19.68
C ASP A 248 8.76 -2.43 20.76
N GLY A 249 7.46 -2.70 20.79
CA GLY A 249 6.53 -2.10 21.76
C GLY A 249 6.84 -2.41 23.23
N LYS A 250 7.75 -3.35 23.52
CA LYS A 250 8.25 -3.69 24.86
C LYS A 250 9.64 -3.10 25.13
N GLU A 251 10.09 -2.18 24.28
CA GLU A 251 11.43 -1.57 24.32
C GLU A 251 12.57 -2.60 24.15
N GLN A 252 12.29 -3.76 23.53
CA GLN A 252 13.32 -4.76 23.26
C GLN A 252 13.95 -4.53 21.89
N PRO A 253 15.29 -4.64 21.78
CA PRO A 253 15.97 -4.46 20.51
C PRO A 253 15.64 -5.60 19.55
N ARG A 254 15.14 -5.26 18.37
CA ARG A 254 14.98 -6.17 17.23
C ARG A 254 15.89 -5.77 16.09
N GLN A 255 16.38 -6.78 15.37
CA GLN A 255 17.24 -6.59 14.21
C GLN A 255 16.47 -6.96 12.95
N LEU A 256 16.29 -6.00 12.05
CA LEU A 256 15.66 -6.18 10.75
C LEU A 256 16.73 -6.19 9.65
N SER A 257 16.49 -6.98 8.59
CA SER A 257 17.34 -6.99 7.40
C SER A 257 16.86 -5.93 6.41
N ALA A 258 17.78 -5.15 5.89
CA ALA A 258 17.52 -4.09 4.94
C ALA A 258 18.41 -4.24 3.70
N ILE A 259 17.91 -3.82 2.54
CA ILE A 259 18.65 -3.87 1.28
C ILE A 259 18.86 -2.45 0.77
N ILE A 260 20.09 -2.12 0.38
CA ILE A 260 20.39 -0.81 -0.23
C ILE A 260 19.65 -0.71 -1.56
N HIS A 261 18.72 0.25 -1.62
CA HIS A 261 17.92 0.51 -2.79
C HIS A 261 18.52 1.63 -3.65
N ARG A 262 19.00 2.71 -3.00
CA ARG A 262 19.59 3.85 -3.67
C ARG A 262 20.71 4.46 -2.82
N VAL A 263 21.76 4.89 -3.50
CA VAL A 263 22.77 5.81 -2.96
C VAL A 263 22.74 7.03 -3.86
N ASP A 264 22.50 8.20 -3.29
CA ASP A 264 22.37 9.41 -4.09
C ASP A 264 23.69 9.78 -4.76
N SER A 265 23.62 10.31 -5.98
CA SER A 265 24.81 10.66 -6.77
C SER A 265 25.36 12.05 -6.48
N VAL A 266 24.56 12.87 -5.79
CA VAL A 266 24.87 14.25 -5.42
C VAL A 266 24.79 14.34 -3.90
N ALA A 267 25.80 14.94 -3.29
CA ALA A 267 25.80 15.18 -1.85
C ALA A 267 24.88 16.37 -1.50
N ASP A 268 24.25 16.32 -0.33
CA ASP A 268 23.67 17.50 0.27
C ASP A 268 24.80 18.54 0.50
N PRO A 269 24.71 19.76 -0.07
CA PRO A 269 25.78 20.74 0.03
C PRO A 269 25.97 21.32 1.44
N ALA A 270 24.91 21.34 2.26
CA ALA A 270 24.94 21.84 3.63
C ALA A 270 25.58 20.81 4.58
N ALA A 271 25.18 19.53 4.48
CA ALA A 271 25.71 18.47 5.32
C ALA A 271 27.01 17.83 4.78
N ARG A 272 27.28 17.99 3.48
CA ARG A 272 28.38 17.32 2.74
C ARG A 272 28.35 15.80 2.85
N THR A 273 27.15 15.25 2.96
CA THR A 273 26.86 13.82 3.05
C THR A 273 26.06 13.37 1.85
N PHE A 274 26.06 12.07 1.61
CA PHE A 274 25.22 11.40 0.62
C PHE A 274 24.13 10.63 1.34
N THR A 275 22.90 10.79 0.89
CA THR A 275 21.76 10.02 1.38
C THR A 275 21.83 8.60 0.83
N VAL A 276 21.76 7.62 1.73
CA VAL A 276 21.59 6.21 1.40
C VAL A 276 20.18 5.80 1.81
N THR A 277 19.42 5.27 0.86
CA THR A 277 18.07 4.75 1.07
C THR A 277 18.12 3.23 1.04
N VAL A 278 17.72 2.60 2.15
CA VAL A 278 17.52 1.15 2.25
C VAL A 278 16.04 0.80 2.32
N LEU A 279 15.68 -0.36 1.80
CA LEU A 279 14.34 -0.93 1.94
C LEU A 279 14.32 -2.00 3.03
N VAL A 280 13.30 -1.96 3.86
CA VAL A 280 13.12 -2.83 5.02
C VAL A 280 11.73 -3.43 4.92
N ARG A 281 11.61 -4.76 5.02
CA ARG A 281 10.30 -5.37 5.20
C ARG A 281 9.77 -4.98 6.57
N ASN A 282 8.55 -4.49 6.61
CA ASN A 282 7.93 -4.07 7.85
C ASN A 282 7.07 -5.20 8.39
N GLU A 283 7.01 -5.28 9.71
CA GLU A 283 6.24 -6.30 10.41
C GLU A 283 5.24 -5.59 11.31
N ILE A 284 4.07 -6.21 11.51
CA ILE A 284 3.17 -5.77 12.57
C ILE A 284 3.74 -6.29 13.87
N ASP A 285 3.94 -5.39 14.83
CA ASP A 285 4.27 -5.76 16.21
C ASP A 285 2.99 -6.35 16.83
N ALA A 286 2.75 -7.63 16.53
CA ALA A 286 1.74 -8.39 17.21
C ALA A 286 2.18 -8.46 18.67
N LEU A 287 1.55 -7.67 19.54
CA LEU A 287 1.60 -7.93 20.97
C LEU A 287 1.15 -9.38 21.14
N ALA A 288 2.12 -10.27 21.33
CA ALA A 288 1.86 -11.66 21.67
C ALA A 288 1.17 -11.64 23.02
N TYR A 289 -0.16 -11.63 22.99
CA TYR A 289 -0.97 -11.97 24.14
C TYR A 289 -0.80 -13.47 24.32
N ASP A 290 -0.13 -13.86 25.39
CA ASP A 290 -0.19 -15.25 25.85
C ASP A 290 -1.61 -15.47 26.36
N LEU A 291 -2.51 -15.88 25.46
CA LEU A 291 -3.92 -16.09 25.78
C LEU A 291 -4.13 -17.30 26.71
N GLY A 292 -3.04 -17.94 27.18
CA GLY A 292 -3.11 -19.14 27.99
C GLY A 292 -3.67 -20.31 27.19
N LYS A 293 -2.92 -21.42 27.12
CA LYS A 293 -3.47 -22.66 26.55
C LYS A 293 -4.55 -23.23 27.49
N GLY A 294 -5.79 -22.76 27.40
CA GLY A 294 -6.88 -23.37 28.17
C GLY A 294 -8.23 -22.66 28.27
N GLU A 295 -8.41 -21.43 27.81
CA GLU A 295 -9.70 -20.72 27.98
C GLU A 295 -10.42 -20.48 26.65
N SER A 296 -11.75 -20.39 26.73
CA SER A 296 -12.67 -20.13 25.63
C SER A 296 -12.14 -19.09 24.64
N PRO A 297 -12.44 -19.22 23.34
CA PRO A 297 -11.96 -18.30 22.32
C PRO A 297 -12.33 -16.86 22.67
N ILE A 298 -11.30 -16.02 22.76
CA ILE A 298 -11.43 -14.59 23.09
C ILE A 298 -11.83 -13.86 21.81
N ALA A 299 -12.95 -13.16 21.86
CA ALA A 299 -13.38 -12.30 20.76
C ALA A 299 -12.50 -11.04 20.72
N TRP A 300 -12.37 -10.46 19.55
CA TRP A 300 -11.62 -9.23 19.32
C TRP A 300 -12.58 -8.11 18.92
N THR A 301 -12.21 -6.88 19.22
CA THR A 301 -12.91 -5.68 18.75
C THR A 301 -11.92 -4.66 18.23
N ASP A 302 -12.25 -3.93 17.17
CA ASP A 302 -11.43 -2.88 16.59
C ASP A 302 -11.49 -1.57 17.38
N GLN A 303 -12.61 -1.34 18.08
CA GLN A 303 -12.85 -0.08 18.79
C GLN A 303 -13.73 -0.25 20.03
N ILE A 304 -13.70 0.78 20.87
CA ILE A 304 -14.66 0.98 21.96
C ILE A 304 -15.20 2.39 21.87
N THR A 305 -16.50 2.56 22.10
CA THR A 305 -17.18 3.85 21.95
C THR A 305 -17.97 4.21 23.20
N PRO A 306 -18.08 5.50 23.56
CA PRO A 306 -18.97 5.94 24.63
C PRO A 306 -20.45 5.74 24.25
N LEU A 307 -21.29 5.56 25.26
CA LEU A 307 -22.73 5.30 25.11
C LEU A 307 -23.56 6.56 24.78
N ASN A 308 -23.16 7.73 25.27
CA ASN A 308 -23.88 8.98 25.06
C ASN A 308 -23.25 9.84 23.94
N ILE A 309 -23.41 9.41 22.69
CA ILE A 309 -22.98 10.19 21.50
C ILE A 309 -24.12 10.97 20.83
N GLY A 310 -25.37 10.81 21.26
CA GLY A 310 -26.55 11.48 20.71
C GLY A 310 -26.44 13.01 20.61
N PRO A 311 -25.95 13.71 21.66
CA PRO A 311 -25.73 15.15 21.60
C PRO A 311 -24.75 15.57 20.51
N LEU A 312 -23.79 14.71 20.14
CA LEU A 312 -22.78 14.99 19.12
C LEU A 312 -23.30 14.78 17.69
N ILE A 313 -24.14 13.75 17.48
CA ILE A 313 -24.55 13.33 16.13
C ILE A 313 -25.96 13.82 15.73
N ALA A 314 -26.90 13.89 16.68
CA ALA A 314 -28.30 14.20 16.42
C ALA A 314 -28.78 15.47 17.16
N GLY A 315 -27.99 15.98 18.11
CA GLY A 315 -28.36 17.15 18.91
C GLY A 315 -29.53 16.88 19.86
N ASP A 316 -29.79 15.60 20.18
CA ASP A 316 -30.81 15.17 21.12
C ASP A 316 -30.24 14.30 22.24
N HIS A 317 -31.12 13.82 23.13
CA HIS A 317 -30.73 13.05 24.32
C HIS A 317 -30.93 11.53 24.14
N ARG A 318 -31.16 11.06 22.90
CA ARG A 318 -31.30 9.63 22.65
C ARG A 318 -29.92 8.96 22.74
N LEU A 319 -29.88 7.76 23.30
CA LEU A 319 -28.67 6.95 23.35
C LEU A 319 -28.48 6.31 21.99
N TYR A 320 -27.41 6.69 21.31
CA TYR A 320 -27.03 6.12 20.03
C TYR A 320 -25.81 5.25 20.22
N VAL A 321 -25.81 4.09 19.58
CA VAL A 321 -24.62 3.25 19.45
C VAL A 321 -24.34 3.02 17.98
N VAL A 322 -23.07 2.79 17.64
CA VAL A 322 -22.69 2.35 16.30
C VAL A 322 -23.42 1.04 16.02
N ARG A 323 -24.03 0.88 14.84
CA ARG A 323 -24.76 -0.33 14.47
C ARG A 323 -23.91 -1.59 14.67
N GLU A 324 -22.63 -1.52 14.37
CA GLU A 324 -21.67 -2.62 14.54
C GLU A 324 -21.45 -3.05 15.99
N ALA A 325 -21.77 -2.20 16.97
CA ALA A 325 -21.74 -2.52 18.40
C ALA A 325 -22.94 -3.37 18.83
N ILE A 326 -23.99 -3.48 18.00
CA ILE A 326 -25.18 -4.26 18.31
C ILE A 326 -25.03 -5.65 17.76
N HIS A 327 -25.34 -6.59 18.62
CA HIS A 327 -25.30 -8.00 18.30
C HIS A 327 -26.66 -8.64 18.63
N THR A 328 -27.00 -9.69 17.89
CA THR A 328 -28.26 -10.42 18.08
C THR A 328 -27.94 -11.89 18.36
N ILE A 329 -28.44 -12.41 19.49
CA ILE A 329 -28.25 -13.79 19.94
C ILE A 329 -29.62 -14.29 20.34
N ASP A 330 -30.05 -15.42 19.79
CA ASP A 330 -31.33 -16.06 20.11
C ASP A 330 -32.53 -15.09 19.98
N GLY A 331 -32.47 -14.15 19.03
CA GLY A 331 -33.52 -13.15 18.79
C GLY A 331 -33.55 -11.97 19.78
N GLN A 332 -32.60 -11.88 20.71
CA GLN A 332 -32.43 -10.73 21.61
C GLN A 332 -31.23 -9.88 21.19
N THR A 333 -31.41 -8.56 21.19
CA THR A 333 -30.37 -7.58 20.89
C THR A 333 -29.62 -7.16 22.14
N TYR A 334 -28.31 -7.02 22.04
CA TYR A 334 -27.44 -6.64 23.15
C TYR A 334 -26.23 -5.85 22.67
N VAL A 335 -25.60 -5.17 23.62
CA VAL A 335 -24.27 -4.58 23.48
C VAL A 335 -23.34 -5.18 24.54
N TRP A 336 -22.04 -5.19 24.28
CA TRP A 336 -21.04 -5.58 25.27
C TRP A 336 -20.48 -4.34 25.95
N LYS A 337 -20.82 -4.18 27.23
CA LYS A 337 -20.31 -3.10 28.07
C LYS A 337 -18.93 -3.44 28.60
N VAL A 338 -17.98 -2.53 28.49
CA VAL A 338 -16.64 -2.68 29.06
C VAL A 338 -16.66 -2.32 30.55
N THR A 339 -16.14 -3.20 31.41
CA THR A 339 -16.22 -3.05 32.86
C THR A 339 -14.90 -2.62 33.51
N ASN A 340 -13.75 -2.92 32.89
CA ASN A 340 -12.43 -2.56 33.38
C ASN A 340 -11.88 -1.25 32.76
N ARG A 341 -12.70 -0.52 31.99
CA ARG A 341 -12.33 0.76 31.37
C ARG A 341 -13.54 1.71 31.35
N ARG A 342 -13.28 2.99 31.54
CA ARG A 342 -14.30 4.05 31.56
C ARG A 342 -13.83 5.28 30.81
N TRP A 343 -14.77 5.97 30.16
CA TRP A 343 -14.55 7.29 29.61
C TRP A 343 -14.12 8.27 30.71
N GLY A 344 -13.16 9.14 30.41
CA GLY A 344 -12.58 10.09 31.36
C GLY A 344 -11.50 9.51 32.30
N THR A 345 -11.24 8.19 32.27
CA THR A 345 -10.16 7.57 33.06
C THR A 345 -9.02 7.07 32.16
N PRO A 346 -7.76 7.51 32.36
CA PRO A 346 -6.63 7.01 31.58
C PRO A 346 -6.42 5.49 31.75
N SER A 347 -6.12 4.80 30.64
CA SER A 347 -5.71 3.39 30.66
C SER A 347 -4.19 3.25 30.60
N ARG A 348 -3.65 2.11 31.03
CA ARG A 348 -2.21 1.82 30.91
C ARG A 348 -1.86 1.46 29.45
N PRO A 349 -0.72 1.93 28.91
CA PRO A 349 -0.23 1.47 27.61
C PRO A 349 -0.10 -0.06 27.57
N GLY A 350 -0.54 -0.68 26.47
CA GLY A 350 -0.49 -2.14 26.30
C GLY A 350 -1.57 -2.93 27.05
N ASP A 351 -2.46 -2.27 27.79
CA ASP A 351 -3.66 -2.92 28.31
C ASP A 351 -4.72 -3.00 27.19
N ARG A 352 -4.87 -4.17 26.58
CA ARG A 352 -5.85 -4.41 25.50
C ARG A 352 -6.90 -5.46 25.89
N LEU A 353 -6.71 -6.20 26.98
CA LEU A 353 -7.69 -7.18 27.44
C LEU A 353 -8.82 -6.45 28.17
N LEU A 354 -9.98 -6.38 27.54
CA LEU A 354 -11.18 -5.75 28.06
C LEU A 354 -12.01 -6.81 28.79
N SER A 355 -12.45 -6.50 30.01
CA SER A 355 -13.51 -7.26 30.67
C SER A 355 -14.83 -6.70 30.18
N VAL A 356 -15.74 -7.59 29.73
CA VAL A 356 -17.04 -7.19 29.18
C VAL A 356 -18.20 -7.90 29.84
N THR A 357 -19.35 -7.22 29.90
CA THR A 357 -20.62 -7.79 30.34
C THR A 357 -21.69 -7.56 29.29
N LYS A 358 -22.56 -8.56 29.09
CA LYS A 358 -23.65 -8.53 28.12
C LYS A 358 -24.79 -7.68 28.68
N VAL A 359 -25.20 -6.64 27.95
CA VAL A 359 -26.31 -5.76 28.35
C VAL A 359 -27.41 -5.79 27.30
N PRO A 360 -28.64 -6.22 27.66
CA PRO A 360 -29.76 -6.26 26.73
C PRO A 360 -30.23 -4.85 26.36
N VAL A 361 -30.49 -4.64 25.08
CA VAL A 361 -30.96 -3.36 24.52
C VAL A 361 -32.13 -3.60 23.57
N ARG A 362 -32.96 -2.58 23.40
CA ARG A 362 -34.01 -2.53 22.38
C ARG A 362 -33.70 -1.42 21.40
N ILE A 363 -33.73 -1.72 20.10
CA ILE A 363 -33.58 -0.71 19.03
C ILE A 363 -34.88 0.08 18.93
N VAL A 364 -34.78 1.42 18.94
CA VAL A 364 -35.94 2.33 18.97
C VAL A 364 -35.99 3.31 17.80
N SER A 365 -35.05 3.23 16.85
CA SER A 365 -35.08 4.01 15.61
C SER A 365 -34.64 3.20 14.40
N ASP A 366 -35.02 3.70 13.22
CA ASP A 366 -34.31 3.37 11.98
C ASP A 366 -32.87 3.93 12.05
N GLY A 367 -31.96 3.33 11.29
CA GLY A 367 -30.56 3.75 11.26
C GLY A 367 -30.37 5.21 10.84
N LEU A 368 -29.48 5.91 11.55
CA LEU A 368 -29.03 7.25 11.27
C LEU A 368 -27.66 7.16 10.58
N PRO A 369 -27.59 7.34 9.25
CA PRO A 369 -26.31 7.42 8.55
C PRO A 369 -25.60 8.72 8.93
N PHE A 370 -24.30 8.64 9.19
CA PHE A 370 -23.45 9.75 9.56
C PHE A 370 -22.13 9.65 8.81
N LEU A 371 -21.77 10.71 8.09
CA LEU A 371 -20.53 10.77 7.30
C LEU A 371 -20.30 9.55 6.38
N GLY A 372 -21.37 9.02 5.78
CA GLY A 372 -21.32 8.00 4.73
C GLY A 372 -21.04 6.56 5.18
N ARG A 373 -20.12 6.33 6.12
CA ARG A 373 -19.76 4.97 6.61
C ARG A 373 -20.29 4.63 8.00
N TRP A 374 -20.56 5.61 8.84
CA TRP A 374 -21.10 5.34 10.17
C TRP A 374 -22.61 5.22 10.11
N GLU A 375 -23.14 4.17 10.72
CA GLU A 375 -24.58 4.04 10.94
C GLU A 375 -24.81 3.93 12.44
N PHE A 376 -25.58 4.86 12.97
CA PHE A 376 -25.95 4.88 14.38
C PHE A 376 -27.39 4.46 14.55
N VAL A 377 -27.71 3.74 15.61
CA VAL A 377 -29.11 3.40 15.93
C VAL A 377 -29.40 3.80 17.37
N ALA A 378 -30.61 4.32 17.59
CA ALA A 378 -31.05 4.65 18.93
C ALA A 378 -31.42 3.37 19.68
N VAL A 379 -30.96 3.25 20.92
CA VAL A 379 -31.19 2.09 21.78
C VAL A 379 -31.74 2.51 23.13
N GLU A 380 -32.56 1.64 23.72
CA GLU A 380 -33.01 1.72 25.10
C GLU A 380 -32.49 0.50 25.88
N PHE A 381 -31.82 0.74 26.99
CA PHE A 381 -31.37 -0.31 27.90
C PHE A 381 -32.57 -0.97 28.57
N MET A 382 -32.60 -2.30 28.52
CA MET A 382 -33.58 -3.08 29.26
C MET A 382 -33.09 -3.27 30.70
N ASP A 383 -34.00 -3.62 31.62
CA ASP A 383 -33.63 -3.91 33.01
C ASP A 383 -32.51 -4.96 33.05
N SER A 384 -31.34 -4.49 33.47
CA SER A 384 -30.11 -5.24 33.52
C SER A 384 -29.67 -5.37 34.98
N ALA A 385 -29.07 -6.52 35.34
CA ALA A 385 -28.56 -6.74 36.68
C ALA A 385 -27.44 -5.75 37.05
N GLU A 386 -26.77 -5.15 36.05
CA GLU A 386 -25.75 -4.14 36.23
C GLU A 386 -26.26 -2.74 35.81
N PRO A 387 -26.07 -1.70 36.64
CA PRO A 387 -26.39 -0.34 36.24
C PRO A 387 -25.48 0.12 35.11
N VAL A 388 -26.04 0.84 34.13
CA VAL A 388 -25.32 1.46 33.02
C VAL A 388 -25.15 2.95 33.32
N ASP A 389 -23.91 3.39 33.41
CA ASP A 389 -23.55 4.81 33.51
C ASP A 389 -23.35 5.36 32.09
N VAL A 390 -24.41 5.96 31.53
CA VAL A 390 -24.43 6.42 30.13
C VAL A 390 -23.36 7.46 29.80
N GLU A 391 -22.83 8.17 30.80
CA GLU A 391 -21.81 9.22 30.60
C GLU A 391 -20.38 8.65 30.58
N HIS A 392 -20.14 7.52 31.27
CA HIS A 392 -18.79 7.02 31.50
C HIS A 392 -18.54 5.59 31.01
N ASP A 393 -19.59 4.79 30.86
CA ASP A 393 -19.43 3.42 30.36
C ASP A 393 -19.07 3.45 28.87
N LEU A 394 -18.37 2.39 28.45
CA LEU A 394 -17.94 2.17 27.07
C LEU A 394 -18.58 0.87 26.57
N VAL A 395 -18.82 0.80 25.26
CA VAL A 395 -19.25 -0.43 24.59
C VAL A 395 -18.24 -0.83 23.51
N THR A 396 -18.15 -2.12 23.22
CA THR A 396 -17.32 -2.61 22.10
C THR A 396 -17.96 -2.29 20.77
N GLY A 397 -17.16 -2.17 19.71
CA GLY A 397 -17.65 -2.14 18.33
C GLY A 397 -18.02 -3.53 17.82
N LYS A 398 -17.68 -3.78 16.55
CA LYS A 398 -17.81 -5.10 15.94
C LYS A 398 -16.95 -6.10 16.70
N LEU A 399 -17.48 -7.31 16.86
CA LEU A 399 -16.74 -8.44 17.40
C LEU A 399 -16.39 -9.42 16.28
N TYR A 400 -15.21 -10.03 16.38
CA TYR A 400 -14.73 -11.04 15.45
C TYR A 400 -13.74 -11.98 16.15
N PHE A 401 -13.57 -13.20 15.65
CA PHE A 401 -12.56 -14.14 16.18
C PHE A 401 -11.23 -14.10 15.43
N THR A 402 -11.17 -13.41 14.29
CA THR A 402 -9.95 -13.23 13.48
C THR A 402 -9.69 -11.74 13.30
N PRO A 403 -8.49 -11.22 13.63
CA PRO A 403 -8.22 -9.79 13.58
C PRO A 403 -8.26 -9.21 12.14
N PRO A 404 -8.87 -8.04 11.93
CA PRO A 404 -8.87 -7.34 10.65
C PRO A 404 -7.47 -6.80 10.36
N GLY A 405 -6.94 -7.08 9.17
CA GLY A 405 -5.65 -6.57 8.70
C GLY A 405 -4.90 -7.52 7.76
N PRO A 406 -3.66 -7.20 7.37
CA PRO A 406 -2.90 -7.95 6.36
C PRO A 406 -2.32 -9.28 6.85
N VAL A 407 -2.73 -9.76 8.02
CA VAL A 407 -2.26 -11.05 8.54
C VAL A 407 -2.83 -12.15 7.63
N PRO A 408 -1.98 -12.97 6.98
CA PRO A 408 -2.46 -14.15 6.28
C PRO A 408 -3.19 -15.02 7.30
N THR A 409 -4.45 -15.35 7.03
CA THR A 409 -5.12 -16.45 7.71
C THR A 409 -4.36 -17.71 7.35
N ASP A 410 -3.50 -18.19 8.25
CA ASP A 410 -3.08 -19.58 8.16
C ASP A 410 -4.36 -20.41 8.23
N ASP A 411 -4.55 -21.30 7.25
CA ASP A 411 -5.64 -22.27 7.15
C ASP A 411 -5.49 -23.34 8.27
N THR A 412 -5.48 -22.91 9.53
CA THR A 412 -5.63 -23.81 10.67
C THR A 412 -7.07 -23.80 11.11
N ASP A 413 -7.79 -24.72 10.48
CA ASP A 413 -9.05 -25.34 10.87
C ASP A 413 -9.08 -25.71 12.36
N GLU A 414 -9.69 -24.85 13.19
CA GLU A 414 -10.37 -25.21 14.43
C GLU A 414 -11.71 -24.44 14.45
N SER A 415 -12.80 -25.11 14.81
CA SER A 415 -14.15 -24.55 14.83
C SER A 415 -14.26 -23.36 15.80
N LEU A 416 -13.91 -22.17 15.32
CA LEU A 416 -14.21 -20.92 16.02
C LEU A 416 -15.73 -20.88 16.24
N PRO A 417 -16.20 -20.59 17.46
CA PRO A 417 -17.63 -20.56 17.73
C PRO A 417 -18.28 -19.47 16.90
N ASP A 418 -19.56 -19.65 16.62
CA ASP A 418 -20.36 -18.57 16.09
C ASP A 418 -20.40 -17.43 17.13
N LEU A 419 -20.22 -16.19 16.70
CA LEU A 419 -20.40 -15.01 17.56
C LEU A 419 -21.82 -14.97 18.14
N GLU A 420 -22.78 -15.57 17.43
CA GLU A 420 -24.15 -15.76 17.91
C GLU A 420 -24.28 -16.77 19.08
N SER A 421 -23.21 -17.47 19.43
CA SER A 421 -23.15 -18.41 20.56
C SER A 421 -22.15 -18.01 21.64
N TRP A 422 -21.40 -16.92 21.42
CA TRP A 422 -20.33 -16.51 22.32
C TRP A 422 -20.87 -15.88 23.61
N ASN A 423 -20.40 -16.40 24.75
CA ASN A 423 -20.77 -15.97 26.10
C ASN A 423 -19.55 -15.57 26.95
N GLY A 424 -18.43 -15.26 26.31
CA GLY A 424 -17.20 -14.90 26.99
C GLY A 424 -17.31 -13.59 27.78
N SER A 425 -16.41 -13.42 28.74
CA SER A 425 -16.33 -12.24 29.62
C SER A 425 -15.16 -11.32 29.27
N GLN A 426 -14.41 -11.63 28.22
CA GLN A 426 -13.20 -10.91 27.82
C GLN A 426 -13.16 -10.68 26.31
N VAL A 427 -12.80 -9.47 25.92
CA VAL A 427 -12.59 -9.07 24.52
C VAL A 427 -11.20 -8.46 24.38
N LEU A 428 -10.48 -8.81 23.33
CA LEU A 428 -9.21 -8.18 23.02
C LEU A 428 -9.42 -6.97 22.11
N LEU A 429 -8.98 -5.79 22.55
CA LEU A 429 -8.94 -4.60 21.70
C LEU A 429 -7.81 -4.76 20.68
N ALA A 430 -8.16 -4.89 19.40
CA ALA A 430 -7.21 -5.04 18.32
C ALA A 430 -6.33 -3.80 18.22
N GLU A 431 -5.01 -4.01 18.21
CA GLU A 431 -4.04 -3.00 17.84
C GLU A 431 -3.01 -3.67 16.95
N GLN A 432 -3.11 -3.42 15.65
CA GLN A 432 -2.08 -3.79 14.70
C GLN A 432 -1.18 -2.59 14.49
N ARG A 433 -0.13 -2.50 15.31
CA ARG A 433 0.86 -1.44 15.20
C ARG A 433 2.01 -1.93 14.33
N TRP A 434 2.30 -1.21 13.24
CA TRP A 434 3.52 -1.42 12.48
C TRP A 434 4.75 -1.16 13.34
N LEU A 435 5.73 -2.07 13.26
CA LEU A 435 7.01 -1.97 13.97
C LEU A 435 7.78 -0.73 13.52
N LEU A 436 7.77 -0.46 12.22
CA LEU A 436 8.30 0.77 11.62
C LEU A 436 7.15 1.69 11.20
N ARG A 437 7.20 2.96 11.60
CA ARG A 437 6.27 4.00 11.13
C ARG A 437 7.05 5.17 10.54
N ALA A 438 6.39 5.91 9.66
CA ALA A 438 6.95 7.14 9.10
C ALA A 438 7.34 8.10 10.24
N GLY A 439 8.58 8.60 10.19
CA GLY A 439 9.15 9.49 11.20
C GLY A 439 9.87 8.79 12.36
N ASP A 440 9.81 7.46 12.48
CA ASP A 440 10.61 6.74 13.47
C ASP A 440 12.11 6.89 13.17
N ILE A 441 12.92 6.80 14.22
CA ILE A 441 14.39 6.89 14.14
C ILE A 441 14.96 5.51 14.45
N VAL A 442 15.88 5.03 13.60
CA VAL A 442 16.47 3.70 13.71
C VAL A 442 17.99 3.76 13.64
N GLN A 443 18.67 2.71 14.12
CA GLN A 443 20.12 2.58 14.00
C GLN A 443 20.47 1.61 12.88
N VAL A 444 21.18 2.09 11.86
CA VAL A 444 21.67 1.29 10.74
C VAL A 444 23.11 0.89 11.02
N SER A 445 23.40 -0.41 10.98
CA SER A 445 24.77 -0.89 11.04
C SER A 445 25.49 -0.61 9.72
N SER A 446 26.66 0.02 9.80
CA SER A 446 27.53 0.24 8.64
C SER A 446 28.11 -1.09 8.15
N ILE A 447 28.54 -1.15 6.90
CA ILE A 447 29.37 -2.26 6.43
C ILE A 447 30.63 -2.30 7.32
N PRO A 448 30.94 -3.43 7.98
CA PRO A 448 32.15 -3.53 8.78
C PRO A 448 33.37 -3.23 7.89
N ASP A 449 34.33 -2.48 8.41
CA ASP A 449 35.62 -2.33 7.76
C ASP A 449 36.24 -3.72 7.53
N GLU A 450 36.98 -3.89 6.42
CA GLU A 450 37.67 -5.16 6.18
C GLU A 450 38.47 -5.52 7.44
N PRO A 451 38.26 -6.73 7.99
CA PRO A 451 38.95 -7.13 9.20
C PRO A 451 40.46 -7.13 8.95
N ASN A 452 41.15 -6.10 9.41
CA ASN A 452 42.60 -6.09 9.38
C ASN A 452 43.14 -7.02 10.47
N ALA A 453 43.55 -8.21 10.06
CA ALA A 453 44.21 -9.15 10.97
C ALA A 453 45.47 -8.51 11.56
N GLY A 454 45.58 -8.50 12.89
CA GLY A 454 46.72 -7.92 13.57
C GLY A 454 46.76 -8.22 15.06
N PHE A 455 47.84 -7.80 15.71
CA PHE A 455 47.98 -7.90 17.16
C PHE A 455 47.33 -6.70 17.83
N TYR A 456 46.27 -6.95 18.60
CA TYR A 456 45.58 -5.94 19.38
C TYR A 456 45.96 -6.05 20.87
N VAL A 457 46.40 -4.94 21.46
CA VAL A 457 46.79 -4.87 22.87
C VAL A 457 46.03 -3.75 23.59
N PRO A 458 45.65 -3.92 24.87
CA PRO A 458 45.08 -2.83 25.65
C PRO A 458 46.03 -1.62 25.70
N MET A 459 45.49 -0.41 25.61
CA MET A 459 46.28 0.82 25.66
C MET A 459 47.23 0.88 26.87
N LYS A 460 46.84 0.28 28.02
CA LYS A 460 47.66 0.19 29.25
C LYS A 460 48.96 -0.62 29.09
N ALA A 461 49.03 -1.53 28.11
CA ALA A 461 50.22 -2.33 27.81
C ALA A 461 51.28 -1.56 27.01
N VAL A 462 50.87 -0.49 26.31
CA VAL A 462 51.73 0.31 25.44
C VAL A 462 52.39 1.43 26.23
N ARG A 463 53.70 1.60 26.06
CA ARG A 463 54.49 2.67 26.69
C ARG A 463 55.19 3.51 25.63
N GLN A 464 55.35 4.79 25.94
CA GLN A 464 56.09 5.74 25.13
C GLN A 464 57.14 6.43 26.00
N GLU A 465 58.40 6.32 25.62
CA GLU A 465 59.54 6.94 26.32
C GLU A 465 60.46 7.56 25.27
N GLN A 466 60.89 8.81 25.47
CA GLN A 466 61.78 9.54 24.55
C GLN A 466 61.34 9.48 23.06
N GLY A 467 60.03 9.51 22.81
CA GLY A 467 59.46 9.49 21.45
C GLY A 467 59.41 8.11 20.78
N ARG A 468 59.82 7.02 21.46
CA ARG A 468 59.69 5.64 20.96
C ARG A 468 58.59 4.89 21.72
N THR A 469 57.81 4.10 20.98
CA THR A 469 56.75 3.27 21.54
C THR A 469 57.22 1.82 21.70
N PHE A 470 56.86 1.18 22.81
CA PHE A 470 57.26 -0.20 23.11
C PHE A 470 56.25 -0.91 24.02
N ILE A 471 56.35 -2.23 24.06
CA ILE A 471 55.66 -3.12 25.01
C ILE A 471 56.67 -4.01 25.73
N HIS A 472 56.29 -4.58 26.88
CA HIS A 472 57.12 -5.57 27.58
C HIS A 472 56.63 -6.98 27.28
N VAL A 473 57.50 -7.79 26.68
CA VAL A 473 57.28 -9.22 26.40
C VAL A 473 57.94 -10.05 27.49
N VAL A 474 57.26 -11.09 27.96
CA VAL A 474 57.73 -12.00 29.00
C VAL A 474 58.44 -13.19 28.36
N GLU A 475 59.73 -13.33 28.66
CA GLU A 475 60.61 -14.42 28.20
C GLU A 475 60.87 -15.43 29.33
N GLY A 476 60.80 -16.73 29.00
CA GLY A 476 60.99 -17.83 29.95
C GLY A 476 59.68 -18.39 30.51
N ALA A 477 59.46 -19.70 30.38
CA ALA A 477 58.20 -20.36 30.75
C ALA A 477 57.96 -20.43 32.27
N GLU A 478 59.03 -20.39 33.07
CA GLU A 478 59.02 -20.56 34.52
C GLU A 478 59.22 -19.23 35.26
N SER A 479 58.63 -19.09 36.46
CA SER A 479 58.77 -17.90 37.30
C SER A 479 60.02 -18.02 38.20
N PRO A 480 60.88 -16.99 38.30
CA PRO A 480 60.73 -15.66 37.73
C PRO A 480 61.11 -15.62 36.24
N ALA A 481 60.21 -15.06 35.44
CA ALA A 481 60.45 -14.80 34.02
C ALA A 481 61.16 -13.45 33.85
N THR A 482 61.81 -13.23 32.71
CA THR A 482 62.43 -11.94 32.40
C THR A 482 61.56 -11.15 31.44
N VAL A 483 61.54 -9.82 31.55
CA VAL A 483 60.87 -8.97 30.57
C VAL A 483 61.84 -8.35 29.59
N ARG A 484 61.47 -8.35 28.31
CA ARG A 484 62.19 -7.68 27.23
C ARG A 484 61.34 -6.58 26.61
N ARG A 485 61.93 -5.43 26.35
CA ARG A 485 61.30 -4.33 25.60
C ARG A 485 61.29 -4.68 24.11
N VAL A 486 60.09 -4.63 23.53
CA VAL A 486 59.88 -4.76 22.08
C VAL A 486 59.35 -3.43 21.57
N HIS A 487 60.12 -2.81 20.69
CA HIS A 487 59.70 -1.58 20.02
C HIS A 487 58.57 -1.88 19.04
N ILE A 488 57.56 -1.01 19.05
CA ILE A 488 56.36 -1.18 18.25
C ILE A 488 55.98 0.13 17.56
N THR A 489 55.26 0.00 16.44
CA THR A 489 54.53 1.09 15.80
C THR A 489 53.04 0.87 16.08
N VAL A 490 52.34 1.94 16.48
CA VAL A 490 50.88 1.91 16.66
C VAL A 490 50.24 2.31 15.34
N GLU A 491 49.53 1.39 14.71
CA GLU A 491 49.00 1.55 13.35
C GLU A 491 47.64 2.28 13.29
N SER A 492 47.25 2.95 14.38
CA SER A 492 46.10 3.88 14.52
C SER A 492 44.68 3.29 14.62
N GLU A 493 44.46 1.98 14.45
CA GLU A 493 43.13 1.38 14.64
C GLU A 493 42.82 1.17 16.13
N GLN A 494 41.85 1.94 16.65
CA GLN A 494 41.28 1.76 17.97
C GLN A 494 40.12 0.77 17.88
N ALA A 495 40.20 -0.31 18.65
CA ALA A 495 39.09 -1.23 18.81
C ALA A 495 38.50 -1.17 20.21
N ALA A 496 37.22 -0.80 20.33
CA ALA A 496 36.48 -0.94 21.58
C ALA A 496 35.90 -2.36 21.67
N LEU A 497 36.34 -3.11 22.68
CA LEU A 497 35.77 -4.41 23.03
C LEU A 497 35.43 -4.37 24.52
N GLU A 498 34.15 -4.51 24.89
CA GLU A 498 33.69 -4.57 26.29
C GLU A 498 34.34 -3.49 27.20
N ASP A 499 34.17 -2.21 26.85
CA ASP A 499 34.73 -1.03 27.55
C ASP A 499 36.27 -0.88 27.55
N LYS A 500 37.01 -1.70 26.78
CA LYS A 500 38.48 -1.59 26.67
C LYS A 500 38.91 -1.07 25.29
N VAL A 501 39.73 -0.03 25.29
CA VAL A 501 40.40 0.48 24.09
C VAL A 501 41.63 -0.38 23.79
N LEU A 502 41.56 -1.14 22.70
CA LEU A 502 42.66 -1.91 22.13
C LEU A 502 43.33 -1.09 21.02
N LEU A 503 44.65 -1.18 20.95
CA LEU A 503 45.49 -0.59 19.92
C LEU A 503 46.06 -1.69 19.04
N ARG A 504 45.96 -1.54 17.73
CA ARG A 504 46.68 -2.38 16.78
C ARG A 504 48.16 -2.01 16.75
N ILE A 505 49.02 -3.01 16.91
CA ILE A 505 50.47 -2.84 16.99
C ILE A 505 51.21 -3.71 15.98
N ALA A 506 52.31 -3.18 15.45
CA ALA A 506 53.28 -3.92 14.66
C ALA A 506 54.67 -3.80 15.30
N ALA A 507 55.38 -4.92 15.42
CA ALA A 507 56.74 -4.92 15.96
C ALA A 507 57.74 -4.29 14.97
N SER A 508 58.77 -3.65 15.51
CA SER A 508 59.93 -3.18 14.73
C SER A 508 61.20 -3.67 15.40
N PRO A 509 61.88 -4.71 14.86
CA PRO A 509 61.58 -5.49 13.64
C PRO A 509 60.33 -6.40 13.72
N PRO A 510 59.73 -6.79 12.58
CA PRO A 510 58.40 -7.45 12.54
C PRO A 510 58.33 -8.86 13.14
N ASP A 511 59.45 -9.55 13.23
CA ASP A 511 59.56 -10.95 13.67
C ASP A 511 59.55 -11.15 15.19
N GLN A 512 59.53 -10.05 15.95
CA GLN A 512 59.59 -10.06 17.42
C GLN A 512 58.26 -10.37 18.12
N LEU A 513 57.14 -10.37 17.40
CA LEU A 513 55.82 -10.76 17.93
C LEU A 513 55.22 -11.90 17.12
N ARG A 514 54.67 -12.90 17.82
CA ARG A 514 54.02 -14.08 17.25
C ARG A 514 52.80 -14.46 18.08
N ASP A 515 51.89 -15.25 17.50
CA ASP A 515 50.80 -15.86 18.27
C ASP A 515 51.36 -16.65 19.46
N GLY A 516 50.74 -16.45 20.62
CA GLY A 516 51.17 -17.03 21.90
C GLY A 516 52.26 -16.23 22.64
N THR A 517 52.70 -15.08 22.12
CA THR A 517 53.66 -14.21 22.83
C THR A 517 53.04 -13.67 24.11
N ARG A 518 53.70 -13.81 25.27
CA ARG A 518 53.19 -13.28 26.55
C ARG A 518 53.63 -11.84 26.73
N ILE A 519 52.68 -10.94 26.97
CA ILE A 519 52.93 -9.52 27.24
C ILE A 519 52.49 -9.12 28.64
N VAL A 520 53.13 -8.09 29.18
CA VAL A 520 52.74 -7.43 30.43
C VAL A 520 51.72 -6.34 30.15
N VAL A 521 50.59 -6.36 30.85
CA VAL A 521 49.48 -5.39 30.67
C VAL A 521 49.37 -4.42 31.86
N GLU A 522 49.70 -4.89 33.07
CA GLU A 522 49.65 -4.11 34.31
C GLU A 522 51.02 -4.07 34.99
N GLY A 523 51.32 -2.98 35.70
CA GLY A 523 52.63 -2.77 36.35
C GLY A 523 53.76 -2.38 35.39
N THR A 524 53.45 -2.10 34.13
CA THR A 524 54.44 -1.78 33.07
C THR A 524 55.28 -0.52 33.32
N HIS A 525 54.88 0.36 34.24
CA HIS A 525 55.63 1.58 34.61
C HIS A 525 56.75 1.34 35.62
N TYR A 526 56.79 0.17 36.26
CA TYR A 526 57.86 -0.21 37.18
C TYR A 526 58.93 -1.10 36.52
N LEU A 527 58.81 -1.36 35.22
CA LEU A 527 59.64 -2.34 34.51
C LEU A 527 60.69 -1.68 33.62
N ASN A 528 61.92 -2.17 33.76
CA ASN A 528 63.02 -1.95 32.86
C ASN A 528 63.31 -3.21 32.03
N ASP A 529 64.08 -3.03 30.96
CA ASP A 529 64.52 -4.14 30.13
C ASP A 529 65.42 -5.09 30.95
N GLY A 530 65.12 -6.39 30.92
CA GLY A 530 65.84 -7.42 31.67
C GLY A 530 65.37 -7.68 33.10
N ASP A 531 64.36 -6.95 33.59
CA ASP A 531 63.83 -7.14 34.94
C ASP A 531 63.22 -8.53 35.13
N ARG A 532 63.38 -9.08 36.33
CA ARG A 532 62.74 -10.35 36.74
C ARG A 532 61.34 -10.06 37.25
N VAL A 533 60.35 -10.73 36.67
CA VAL A 533 58.94 -10.59 37.02
C VAL A 533 58.33 -11.93 37.43
N SER A 534 57.39 -11.88 38.37
CA SER A 534 56.53 -13.01 38.69
C SER A 534 55.15 -12.77 38.08
N VAL A 535 54.68 -13.71 37.26
CA VAL A 535 53.38 -13.59 36.59
C VAL A 535 52.27 -13.98 37.57
N SER A 536 51.53 -13.00 38.08
CA SER A 536 50.46 -13.20 39.07
C SER A 536 49.13 -13.67 38.46
N ARG A 537 48.84 -13.31 37.20
CA ARG A 537 47.59 -13.67 36.50
C ARG A 537 47.80 -13.76 34.98
N GLN A 538 47.43 -14.88 34.37
CA GLN A 538 47.43 -15.04 32.92
C GLN A 538 46.00 -14.90 32.39
N ALA A 539 45.77 -13.90 31.53
CA ALA A 539 44.51 -13.71 30.84
C ALA A 539 44.71 -13.91 29.33
N GLU A 540 43.79 -14.62 28.70
CA GLU A 540 43.59 -14.60 27.24
C GLU A 540 42.56 -13.52 26.90
N VAL A 541 42.83 -12.76 25.83
CA VAL A 541 41.78 -11.95 25.20
C VAL A 541 41.22 -12.80 24.07
N GLN A 542 40.06 -13.40 24.30
CA GLN A 542 39.22 -13.84 23.20
C GLN A 542 38.38 -12.63 22.76
N PRO A 543 38.31 -12.36 21.45
CA PRO A 543 37.44 -11.32 20.93
C PRO A 543 35.96 -11.66 21.12
#